data_AF-A0A9E3XH05-F1
#
_entry.id   AF-A0A9E3XH05-F1
#
_cell.length_a   1.000
_cell.length_b   1.000
_cell.length_c   1.000
_cell.angle_alpha   90.00
_cell.angle_beta   90.00
_cell.angle_gamma   90.00
#
_symmetry.space_group_name_H-M   'P 1'
#
loop_
_entity.id
_entity.type
_entity.pdbx_description
1 polymer ?
#
loop_
_entity_poly.entity_id
_entity_poly.type
_entity_poly.pdbx_seq_one_letter_code
_entity_poly.pdbx_strand_id
1 'polypeptide(L)'
;MSNQLPRTLNQFDAAMMIIGNMIGIGIFATTGFYAQYLSSPLSLLLVWLLGGLYAFCGALTYAELATRFPRAGGDYHFLKHAYHPL
;
A
#
# COMPACT_ATOMS: atom_id res chain seq x y z
N MET A 1 -17.00 -25.94 -17.07
CA MET A 1 -15.98 -26.03 -16.01
C MET A 1 -15.78 -24.62 -15.47
N SER A 2 -16.22 -24.34 -14.24
CA SER A 2 -16.03 -23.01 -13.63
C SER A 2 -14.55 -22.82 -13.34
N ASN A 3 -13.89 -21.98 -14.14
CA ASN A 3 -12.47 -21.64 -14.03
C ASN A 3 -12.23 -20.69 -12.83
N GLN A 4 -12.49 -21.17 -11.61
CA GLN A 4 -12.36 -20.41 -10.37
C GLN A 4 -11.04 -20.79 -9.70
N LEU A 5 -10.21 -19.80 -9.39
CA LEU A 5 -8.94 -20.00 -8.69
C LEU A 5 -9.20 -20.56 -7.28
N PRO A 6 -8.40 -21.53 -6.81
CA PRO A 6 -8.51 -22.03 -5.44
C PRO A 6 -8.13 -20.93 -4.45
N ARG A 7 -8.96 -20.75 -3.40
CA ARG A 7 -8.73 -19.75 -2.34
C ARG A 7 -7.80 -20.33 -1.27
N THR A 8 -6.50 -20.33 -1.55
CA THR A 8 -5.48 -20.94 -0.66
C THR A 8 -4.68 -19.93 0.15
N LEU A 9 -4.76 -18.64 -0.17
CA LEU A 9 -4.01 -17.59 0.52
C LEU A 9 -4.56 -17.35 1.92
N ASN A 10 -3.70 -17.50 2.92
CA ASN A 10 -3.98 -17.16 4.30
C ASN A 10 -3.56 -15.71 4.62
N GLN A 11 -3.92 -15.20 5.79
CA GLN A 11 -3.57 -13.85 6.24
C GLN A 11 -2.07 -13.59 6.26
N PHE A 12 -1.28 -14.61 6.63
CA PHE A 12 0.18 -14.52 6.60
C PHE A 12 0.73 -14.37 5.18
N ASP A 13 0.21 -15.15 4.23
CA ASP A 13 0.63 -15.07 2.82
C ASP A 13 0.31 -13.70 2.24
N ALA A 14 -0.88 -13.16 2.56
CA ALA A 14 -1.27 -11.81 2.16
C ALA A 14 -0.36 -10.74 2.77
N ALA A 15 0.01 -10.86 4.05
CA ALA A 15 0.93 -9.93 4.70
C ALA A 15 2.33 -9.97 4.08
N MET A 16 2.87 -11.18 3.85
CA MET A 16 4.18 -11.35 3.20
C MET A 16 4.19 -10.80 1.78
N MET A 17 3.11 -10.98 1.03
CA MET A 17 2.97 -10.43 -0.32
C MET A 17 3.02 -8.90 -0.31
N ILE A 18 2.33 -8.25 0.63
CA ILE A 18 2.35 -6.78 0.77
C ILE A 18 3.75 -6.29 1.17
N ILE A 19 4.41 -6.95 2.14
CA ILE A 19 5.76 -6.59 2.57
C ILE A 19 6.75 -6.72 1.40
N GLY A 20 6.69 -7.83 0.66
CA GLY A 20 7.55 -8.06 -0.51
C GLY A 20 7.31 -7.06 -1.64
N ASN A 21 6.06 -6.63 -1.84
CA ASN A 21 5.74 -5.60 -2.84
C ASN A 21 6.18 -4.19 -2.40
N MET A 22 6.19 -3.91 -1.10
CA MET A 22 6.52 -2.58 -0.56
C MET A 22 8.03 -2.36 -0.44
N ILE A 23 8.79 -3.37 0.00
CA ILE A 23 10.24 -3.28 0.15
C ILE A 23 10.91 -3.45 -1.22
N GLY A 24 11.10 -2.33 -1.91
CA GLY A 24 11.77 -2.26 -3.21
C GLY A 24 12.95 -1.30 -3.24
N ILE A 25 13.30 -0.84 -4.44
CA ILE A 25 14.42 0.10 -4.64
C ILE A 25 14.19 1.47 -4.01
N GLY A 26 12.95 1.78 -3.62
CA GLY A 26 12.54 3.06 -3.05
C GLY A 26 13.37 3.48 -1.84
N ILE A 27 13.59 2.59 -0.87
CA ILE A 27 14.39 2.90 0.34
C ILE A 27 15.82 3.38 0.01
N PHE A 28 16.42 2.89 -1.09
CA PHE A 28 17.76 3.26 -1.50
C PHE A 28 17.77 4.51 -2.39
N ALA A 29 16.82 4.60 -3.32
CA ALA A 29 16.75 5.70 -4.28
C ALA A 29 16.21 7.00 -3.65
N THR A 30 15.02 6.96 -3.03
CA THR A 30 14.37 8.18 -2.51
C THR A 30 15.11 8.77 -1.32
N THR A 31 15.62 7.93 -0.43
CA THR A 31 16.43 8.36 0.70
C THR A 31 17.72 9.06 0.26
N GLY A 32 18.36 8.57 -0.83
CA GLY A 32 19.52 9.23 -1.43
C GLY A 32 19.19 10.62 -2.00
N PHE A 33 18.03 10.78 -2.64
CA PHE A 33 17.56 12.09 -3.08
C PHE A 33 17.32 13.04 -1.91
N TYR A 34 16.61 12.59 -0.86
CA TYR A 34 16.33 13.44 0.30
C TYR A 34 17.58 13.82 1.08
N ALA A 35 18.59 12.94 1.15
CA ALA A 35 19.85 13.23 1.83
C ALA A 35 20.61 14.44 1.23
N GLN A 36 20.36 14.80 -0.04
CA GLN A 36 20.96 15.99 -0.66
C GLN A 36 20.31 17.29 -0.18
N TYR A 37 19.04 17.25 0.22
CA TYR A 37 18.28 18.42 0.65
C TYR A 37 18.21 18.58 2.17
N LEU A 38 18.44 17.50 2.92
CA LEU A 38 18.34 17.47 4.38
C LEU A 38 19.72 17.53 5.03
N SER A 39 19.93 18.51 5.89
CA SER A 39 21.22 18.77 6.53
C SER A 39 21.53 17.82 7.71
N SER A 40 20.55 17.05 8.20
CA SER A 40 20.70 16.20 9.39
C SER A 40 20.13 14.79 9.20
N PRO A 41 20.83 13.72 9.61
CA PRO A 41 20.29 12.37 9.62
C PRO A 41 18.98 12.23 10.41
N LEU A 42 18.80 13.03 11.47
CA LEU A 42 17.58 13.01 12.27
C LEU A 42 16.38 13.53 11.47
N SER A 43 16.58 14.58 10.65
CA SER A 43 15.52 15.12 9.80
C SER A 43 15.04 14.10 8.76
N LEU A 44 15.95 13.26 8.25
CA LEU A 44 15.64 12.21 7.28
C LEU A 44 14.76 11.12 7.91
N LEU A 45 15.08 10.71 9.14
CA LEU A 45 14.27 9.77 9.91
C LEU A 45 12.87 10.33 10.22
N LEU A 46 12.78 11.62 10.54
CA LEU A 46 11.48 12.28 10.79
C LEU A 46 10.60 12.30 9.54
N VAL A 47 11.17 12.61 8.36
CA VAL A 47 10.42 12.54 7.10
C VAL A 47 9.93 11.13 6.82
N TRP A 48 10.77 10.12 7.06
CA TRP A 48 10.36 8.71 6.95
C TRP A 48 9.24 8.34 7.91
N LEU A 49 9.31 8.80 9.16
CA LEU A 49 8.28 8.54 10.17
C LEU A 49 6.96 9.21 9.78
N LEU A 50 6.98 10.47 9.34
CA LEU A 50 5.80 11.19 8.88
C LEU A 50 5.20 10.55 7.62
N GLY A 51 6.03 10.16 6.66
CA GLY A 51 5.60 9.45 5.46
C GLY A 51 4.98 8.08 5.79
N GLY A 52 5.58 7.35 6.73
CA GLY A 52 5.05 6.08 7.25
C GLY A 52 3.70 6.25 7.94
N LEU A 53 3.54 7.30 8.76
CA LEU A 53 2.26 7.60 9.42
C LEU A 53 1.18 7.98 8.40
N TYR A 54 1.53 8.79 7.39
CA TYR A 54 0.62 9.14 6.29
C TYR A 54 0.17 7.89 5.51
N ALA A 55 1.11 7.02 5.15
CA ALA A 55 0.82 5.75 4.48
C ALA A 55 -0.05 4.83 5.36
N PHE A 56 0.17 4.81 6.67
CA PHE A 56 -0.63 4.03 7.61
C PHE A 56 -2.10 4.49 7.65
N CYS A 57 -2.34 5.80 7.69
CA CYS A 57 -3.70 6.35 7.58
C CYS A 57 -4.38 5.92 6.26
N GLY A 58 -3.65 5.95 5.14
CA GLY A 58 -4.14 5.44 3.86
C GLY A 58 -4.48 3.96 3.91
N ALA A 59 -3.60 3.13 4.49
CA ALA A 59 -3.80 1.69 4.63
C ALA A 59 -5.06 1.34 5.44
N LEU A 60 -5.35 2.08 6.51
CA LEU A 60 -6.59 1.90 7.28
C LEU A 60 -7.84 2.20 6.45
N THR A 61 -7.79 3.27 5.66
CA THR A 61 -8.89 3.63 4.73
C THR A 61 -9.13 2.52 3.71
N TYR A 62 -8.05 1.98 3.14
CA TYR A 62 -8.12 0.85 2.22
C TYR A 62 -8.63 -0.43 2.90
N ALA A 63 -8.28 -0.68 4.16
CA ALA A 63 -8.78 -1.84 4.91
C ALA A 63 -10.30 -1.78 5.14
N GLU A 64 -10.84 -0.61 5.48
CA GLU A 64 -12.28 -0.40 5.59
C GLU A 64 -12.98 -0.66 4.25
N LEU A 65 -12.40 -0.17 3.16
CA LEU A 65 -13.00 -0.29 1.83
C LEU A 65 -12.93 -1.72 1.28
N ALA A 66 -11.81 -2.42 1.51
CA ALA A 66 -11.60 -3.80 1.10
C ALA A 66 -12.50 -4.77 1.88
N THR A 67 -12.76 -4.50 3.16
CA THR A 67 -13.69 -5.30 3.97
C THR A 67 -15.15 -5.03 3.60
N ARG A 68 -15.50 -3.79 3.24
CA ARG A 68 -16.85 -3.43 2.78
C ARG A 68 -17.17 -3.95 1.37
N PHE A 69 -16.17 -4.02 0.50
CA PHE A 69 -16.31 -4.44 -0.90
C PHE A 69 -15.34 -5.58 -1.26
N PRO A 70 -15.58 -6.82 -0.77
CA PRO A 70 -14.63 -7.93 -0.87
C PRO A 70 -14.64 -8.58 -2.26
N ARG A 71 -14.14 -7.86 -3.28
CA ARG A 71 -14.05 -8.35 -4.66
C ARG A 71 -12.67 -8.04 -5.25
N ALA A 72 -12.18 -8.97 -6.08
CA ALA A 72 -10.95 -8.75 -6.83
C ALA A 72 -11.15 -7.60 -7.84
N GLY A 73 -10.30 -6.58 -7.75
CA GLY A 73 -10.35 -5.38 -8.60
C GLY A 73 -9.72 -4.13 -8.00
N GLY A 74 -9.45 -4.12 -6.68
CA GLY A 74 -8.72 -3.04 -6.01
C GLY A 74 -9.37 -1.66 -6.22
N ASP A 75 -8.55 -0.65 -6.44
CA ASP A 75 -8.94 0.75 -6.63
C ASP A 75 -9.98 0.93 -7.74
N TYR A 76 -9.85 0.18 -8.85
CA TYR A 76 -10.83 0.22 -9.93
C TYR A 76 -12.22 -0.23 -9.45
N HIS A 77 -12.29 -1.28 -8.63
CA HIS A 77 -13.56 -1.74 -8.08
C HIS A 77 -14.20 -0.69 -7.17
N PHE A 78 -13.38 -0.03 -6.35
CA PHE A 78 -13.84 1.01 -5.43
C PHE A 78 -14.34 2.24 -6.18
N LEU A 79 -13.57 2.75 -7.14
CA LEU A 79 -13.92 3.90 -7.95
C LEU A 79 -15.13 3.62 -8.83
N LYS A 80 -15.21 2.42 -9.42
CA LYS A 80 -16.40 1.99 -10.16
C LYS A 80 -17.65 1.95 -9.27
N HIS A 81 -17.52 1.54 -8.01
CA HIS A 81 -18.67 1.55 -7.11
C HIS A 81 -19.10 2.96 -6.70
N ALA A 82 -18.15 3.88 -6.52
CA ALA A 82 -18.41 5.24 -6.04
C ALA A 82 -18.84 6.21 -7.15
N TYR A 83 -18.28 6.09 -8.37
CA TYR A 83 -18.35 7.13 -9.40
C TYR A 83 -18.97 6.68 -10.73
N HIS A 84 -19.47 5.45 -10.85
CA HIS A 84 -20.21 5.03 -12.05
C HIS A 84 -21.57 5.76 -12.10
N PRO A 85 -21.94 6.49 -13.18
CA PRO A 85 -21.51 6.35 -14.58
C PRO A 85 -20.79 7.60 -15.15
N LEU A 86 -19.61 7.39 -15.74
CA LEU A 86 -19.14 8.14 -16.90
C LEU A 86 -18.95 7.13 -18.05
#